data_AF-A0A172YAA8-F1
#
_entry.id   AF-A0A172YAA8-F1
#
_cell.length_a   1.000
_cell.length_b   1.000
_cell.length_c   1.000
_cell.angle_alpha   90.00
_cell.angle_beta   90.00
_cell.angle_gamma   90.00
#
_symmetry.space_group_name_H-M   'P 1'
#
loop_
_entity.id
_entity.type
_entity.pdbx_description
1 polymer ?
#
loop_
_entity_poly.entity_id
_entity_poly.type
_entity_poly.pdbx_seq_one_letter_code
_entity_poly.pdbx_strand_id
1 'polypeptide(L)'
;MPLGAWLRGARPAVGALAEPIAEHLAGRLALKPPSALGLPEYPNASLAKLMFELLDHPLVNARLAPRLRVRLQREVERQGARLNTQPSLDGLVHSDFSGSNLLIEEDAHGVRIGAVVDWEFAHLGSALIDLGHLLRAPALRDRSFTDRFTEAMATQGRPLAPGWIEAATLVDILAWLYFLSRPPERPRLFADCRARLEEILVQLGD
;
A
#
# COMPACT_ATOMS: atom_id res chain seq x y z
N MET A 1 -34.96 -17.50 -3.14
CA MET A 1 -33.67 -17.66 -3.85
C MET A 1 -32.57 -17.80 -2.81
N PRO A 2 -31.77 -18.89 -2.78
CA PRO A 2 -30.70 -19.00 -1.81
C PRO A 2 -29.48 -18.19 -2.27
N LEU A 3 -28.88 -17.44 -1.33
CA LEU A 3 -27.67 -16.61 -1.48
C LEU A 3 -26.43 -17.34 -2.04
N GLY A 4 -26.45 -18.66 -2.18
CA GLY A 4 -25.30 -19.49 -2.54
C GLY A 4 -24.96 -19.59 -4.04
N ALA A 5 -25.67 -18.88 -4.92
CA ALA A 5 -25.42 -18.95 -6.37
C ALA A 5 -24.32 -18.00 -6.87
N TRP A 6 -23.94 -16.96 -6.10
CA TRP A 6 -23.02 -15.91 -6.52
C TRP A 6 -21.52 -16.26 -6.43
N LEU A 7 -21.15 -17.32 -5.70
CA LEU A 7 -19.73 -17.65 -5.44
C LEU A 7 -19.19 -18.81 -6.30
N ARG A 8 -19.84 -19.13 -7.42
CA ARG A 8 -19.46 -20.25 -8.32
C ARG A 8 -18.78 -19.82 -9.63
N GLY A 9 -18.26 -18.59 -9.69
CA GLY A 9 -17.28 -18.20 -10.71
C GLY A 9 -15.89 -18.70 -10.31
N ALA A 10 -15.11 -19.19 -11.27
CA ALA A 10 -13.68 -19.39 -11.04
C ALA A 10 -13.08 -18.04 -10.63
N ARG A 11 -12.32 -17.98 -9.52
CA ARG A 11 -11.68 -16.72 -9.14
C ARG A 11 -10.75 -16.30 -10.28
N PRO A 12 -10.82 -15.05 -10.77
CA PRO A 12 -9.91 -14.59 -11.79
C PRO A 12 -8.46 -14.73 -11.31
N ALA A 13 -7.56 -15.07 -12.22
CA ALA A 13 -6.13 -15.07 -11.92
C ALA A 13 -5.72 -13.66 -11.45
N VAL A 14 -4.83 -13.58 -10.45
CA VAL A 14 -4.44 -12.29 -9.84
C VAL A 14 -3.95 -11.31 -10.91
N GLY A 15 -3.15 -11.74 -11.88
CA GLY A 15 -2.74 -10.92 -13.02
C GLY A 15 -3.86 -10.31 -13.87
N ALA A 16 -5.06 -10.90 -13.92
CA ALA A 16 -6.21 -10.34 -14.64
C ALA A 16 -6.83 -9.11 -13.93
N LEU A 17 -6.53 -8.92 -12.65
CA LEU A 17 -7.01 -7.78 -11.86
C LEU A 17 -6.10 -6.55 -11.98
N ALA A 18 -4.91 -6.68 -12.56
CA ALA A 18 -3.91 -5.61 -12.59
C ALA A 18 -4.44 -4.32 -13.25
N GLU A 19 -5.04 -4.45 -14.43
CA GLU A 19 -5.57 -3.32 -15.20
C GLU A 19 -6.80 -2.68 -14.53
N PRO A 20 -7.85 -3.42 -14.13
CA PRO A 20 -8.98 -2.83 -13.40
C PRO A 20 -8.60 -2.12 -12.10
N ILE A 21 -7.62 -2.65 -11.36
CA ILE A 21 -7.15 -2.01 -10.11
C ILE A 21 -6.37 -0.74 -10.43
N ALA A 22 -5.50 -0.76 -11.46
CA ALA A 22 -4.75 0.41 -11.90
C ALA A 22 -5.67 1.55 -12.35
N GLU A 23 -6.71 1.24 -13.14
CA GLU A 23 -7.73 2.21 -13.55
C GLU A 23 -8.43 2.84 -12.34
N HIS A 24 -8.87 2.01 -11.40
CA HIS A 24 -9.54 2.49 -10.20
C HIS A 24 -8.60 3.36 -9.33
N LEU A 25 -7.35 2.96 -9.16
CA LEU A 25 -6.37 3.76 -8.42
C LEU A 25 -6.10 5.10 -9.12
N ALA A 26 -5.85 5.08 -10.44
CA ALA A 26 -5.55 6.26 -11.23
C ALA A 26 -6.69 7.29 -11.18
N GLY A 27 -7.95 6.84 -11.18
CA GLY A 27 -9.13 7.69 -11.04
C GLY A 27 -9.25 8.42 -9.69
N ARG A 28 -8.55 7.96 -8.64
CA ARG A 28 -8.51 8.59 -7.31
C ARG A 28 -7.37 9.59 -7.14
N LEU A 29 -6.41 9.58 -8.06
CA LEU A 29 -5.26 10.49 -8.02
C LEU A 29 -5.71 11.88 -8.46
N ALA A 30 -5.23 12.88 -7.74
CA ALA A 30 -5.59 14.26 -8.01
C ALA A 30 -5.15 14.67 -9.42
N LEU A 31 -6.04 15.35 -10.14
CA LEU A 31 -5.72 15.93 -11.45
C LEU A 31 -4.80 17.14 -11.34
N LYS A 32 -4.73 17.74 -10.15
CA LYS A 32 -3.91 18.89 -9.79
C LYS A 32 -3.25 18.64 -8.44
N PRO A 33 -2.05 19.17 -8.17
CA PRO A 33 -1.44 19.05 -6.86
C PRO A 33 -2.34 19.66 -5.78
N PRO A 34 -2.33 19.16 -4.53
CA PRO A 34 -3.11 19.72 -3.42
C PRO A 34 -2.93 21.24 -3.25
N SER A 35 -1.72 21.76 -3.51
CA SER A 35 -1.40 23.19 -3.46
C SER A 35 -2.23 24.05 -4.41
N ALA A 36 -2.64 23.51 -5.57
CA ALA A 36 -3.55 24.20 -6.49
C ALA A 36 -4.98 24.37 -5.92
N LEU A 37 -5.31 23.65 -4.85
CA LEU A 37 -6.55 23.75 -4.09
C LEU A 37 -6.36 24.47 -2.74
N GLY A 38 -5.17 25.03 -2.48
CA GLY A 38 -4.83 25.65 -1.20
C GLY A 38 -4.63 24.65 -0.05
N LEU A 39 -4.47 23.37 -0.36
CA LEU A 39 -4.22 22.31 0.61
C LEU A 39 -2.71 22.07 0.79
N PRO A 40 -2.26 21.58 1.95
CA PRO A 40 -0.86 21.22 2.15
C PRO A 40 -0.44 20.11 1.17
N GLU A 41 0.81 20.18 0.71
CA GLU A 41 1.42 19.10 -0.06
C GLU A 41 1.91 17.98 0.85
N TYR A 42 1.89 16.75 0.34
CA TYR A 42 2.32 15.56 1.06
C TYR A 42 3.47 14.89 0.31
N PRO A 43 4.65 15.53 0.23
CA PRO A 43 5.75 14.99 -0.55
C PRO A 43 6.15 13.61 -0.03
N ASN A 44 6.53 12.71 -0.93
CA ASN A 44 6.96 11.36 -0.58
C ASN A 44 8.09 11.34 0.47
N ALA A 45 8.93 12.39 0.51
CA ALA A 45 9.95 12.60 1.53
C ALA A 45 9.40 12.55 2.97
N SER A 46 8.17 13.02 3.17
CA SER A 46 7.51 13.03 4.47
C SER A 46 7.18 11.62 4.97
N LEU A 47 7.05 10.62 4.09
CA LEU A 47 6.77 9.24 4.49
C LEU A 47 7.95 8.62 5.23
N ALA A 48 9.19 8.85 4.77
CA ALA A 48 10.40 8.40 5.48
C ALA A 48 10.53 9.08 6.84
N LYS A 49 10.25 10.39 6.90
CA LYS A 49 10.24 11.12 8.17
C LYS A 49 9.22 10.54 9.15
N LEU A 50 8.01 10.24 8.70
CA LEU A 50 6.96 9.64 9.53
C LEU A 50 7.35 8.25 10.04
N MET A 51 8.06 7.45 9.23
CA MET A 51 8.61 6.17 9.70
C MET A 51 9.59 6.35 10.86
N PHE A 52 10.51 7.32 10.79
CA PHE A 52 11.41 7.63 11.90
C PHE A 52 10.65 8.12 13.13
N GLU A 53 9.69 9.04 12.97
CA GLU A 53 8.85 9.53 14.07
C GLU A 53 8.10 8.39 14.77
N LEU A 54 7.59 7.42 14.01
CA LEU A 54 6.95 6.22 14.57
C LEU A 54 7.94 5.26 15.23
N LEU A 55 9.14 5.07 14.67
CA LEU A 55 10.20 4.25 15.27
C LEU A 55 10.71 4.83 16.61
N ASP A 56 10.58 6.14 16.81
CA ASP A 56 10.90 6.82 18.05
C ASP A 56 9.72 6.93 19.02
N HIS A 57 8.52 6.53 18.59
CA HIS A 57 7.33 6.56 19.44
C HIS A 57 7.49 5.64 20.67
N PRO A 58 7.20 6.10 21.90
CA PRO A 58 7.44 5.32 23.13
C PRO A 58 6.80 3.93 23.14
N LEU A 59 5.55 3.82 22.63
CA LEU A 59 4.88 2.51 22.56
C LEU A 59 5.51 1.59 21.51
N VAL A 60 5.94 2.11 20.37
CA VAL A 60 6.60 1.30 19.34
C VAL A 60 7.93 0.79 19.88
N ASN A 61 8.70 1.66 20.52
CA ASN A 61 9.94 1.32 21.21
C ASN A 61 9.77 0.20 22.25
N ALA A 62 8.69 0.24 23.04
CA ALA A 62 8.41 -0.79 24.02
C ALA A 62 7.93 -2.12 23.40
N ARG A 63 7.33 -2.09 22.21
CA ARG A 63 6.66 -3.24 21.56
C ARG A 63 7.51 -3.92 20.49
N LEU A 64 8.58 -3.29 20.02
CA LEU A 64 9.56 -3.87 19.10
C LEU A 64 10.77 -4.42 19.84
N ALA A 65 11.28 -5.57 19.38
CA ALA A 65 12.58 -6.04 19.82
C ALA A 65 13.67 -5.05 19.35
N PRO A 66 14.68 -4.71 20.18
CA PRO A 66 15.72 -3.76 19.81
C PRO A 66 16.42 -4.07 18.48
N ARG A 67 16.66 -5.37 18.20
CA ARG A 67 17.26 -5.82 16.94
C ARG A 67 16.39 -5.48 15.72
N LEU A 68 15.08 -5.72 15.80
CA LEU A 68 14.15 -5.41 14.70
C LEU A 68 14.07 -3.90 14.47
N ARG A 69 14.00 -3.10 15.55
CA ARG A 69 14.02 -1.63 15.43
C ARG A 69 15.26 -1.12 14.70
N VAL A 70 16.46 -1.58 15.07
CA VAL A 70 17.71 -1.16 14.42
C VAL A 70 17.72 -1.53 12.94
N ARG A 71 17.22 -2.72 12.57
CA ARG A 71 17.12 -3.12 11.15
C ARG A 71 16.14 -2.24 10.38
N LEU A 72 14.94 -2.01 10.91
CA LEU A 72 13.97 -1.09 10.31
C LEU A 72 14.55 0.30 10.12
N GLN A 73 15.24 0.83 11.14
CA GLN A 73 15.86 2.15 11.05
C GLN A 73 16.90 2.21 9.93
N ARG A 74 17.82 1.23 9.87
CA ARG A 74 18.84 1.15 8.81
C ARG A 74 18.22 1.02 7.43
N GLU A 75 17.13 0.25 7.32
CA GLU A 75 16.46 0.05 6.05
C GLU A 75 15.77 1.32 5.55
N VAL A 76 15.12 2.06 6.45
CA VAL A 76 14.55 3.38 6.14
C VAL A 76 15.65 4.40 5.80
N GLU A 77 16.78 4.39 6.50
CA GLU A 77 17.95 5.24 6.17
C GLU A 77 18.52 4.91 4.79
N ARG A 78 18.64 3.62 4.45
CA ARG A 78 19.21 3.14 3.20
C ARG A 78 18.31 3.42 1.99
N GLN A 79 17.01 3.21 2.13
CA GLN A 79 16.07 3.25 1.01
C GLN A 79 15.15 4.48 1.00
N GLY A 80 15.07 5.26 2.08
CA GLY A 80 14.11 6.37 2.19
C GLY A 80 14.20 7.41 1.07
N ALA A 81 15.40 7.66 0.53
CA ALA A 81 15.59 8.56 -0.61
C ALA A 81 14.90 8.07 -1.90
N ARG A 82 14.66 6.76 -2.05
CA ARG A 82 13.93 6.16 -3.19
C ARG A 82 12.48 6.64 -3.25
N LEU A 83 11.88 7.03 -2.12
CA LEU A 83 10.52 7.57 -2.11
C LEU A 83 10.43 8.86 -2.94
N ASN A 84 11.50 9.65 -2.98
CA ASN A 84 11.58 10.91 -3.72
C ASN A 84 11.78 10.72 -5.23
N THR A 85 12.18 9.52 -5.67
CA THR A 85 12.32 9.21 -7.11
C THR A 85 10.99 8.78 -7.73
N GLN A 86 9.99 8.50 -6.90
CA GLN A 86 8.65 8.17 -7.37
C GLN A 86 7.88 9.45 -7.71
N PRO A 87 7.01 9.42 -8.73
CA PRO A 87 6.13 10.55 -9.02
C PRO A 87 5.29 10.90 -7.78
N SER A 88 4.90 12.17 -7.68
CA SER A 88 3.80 12.53 -6.78
C SER A 88 2.53 11.86 -7.30
N LEU A 89 2.02 10.92 -6.51
CA LEU A 89 0.74 10.26 -6.72
C LEU A 89 -0.23 10.74 -5.64
N ASP A 90 -0.34 12.06 -5.49
CA ASP A 90 -1.18 12.67 -4.48
C ASP A 90 -2.66 12.48 -4.83
N GLY A 91 -3.48 12.11 -3.85
CA GLY A 91 -4.90 11.87 -4.07
C GLY A 91 -5.62 11.41 -2.81
N LEU A 92 -6.82 10.85 -3.02
CA LEU A 92 -7.56 10.19 -1.95
C LEU A 92 -6.98 8.79 -1.71
N VAL A 93 -6.23 8.66 -0.61
CA VAL A 93 -5.62 7.42 -0.14
C VAL A 93 -6.64 6.65 0.70
N HIS A 94 -6.78 5.35 0.46
CA HIS A 94 -7.67 4.48 1.23
C HIS A 94 -7.03 4.05 2.56
N SER A 95 -5.71 3.82 2.55
CA SER A 95 -4.90 3.34 3.68
C SER A 95 -5.16 1.91 4.12
N ASP A 96 -6.00 1.18 3.39
CA ASP A 96 -6.18 -0.26 3.51
C ASP A 96 -6.61 -0.85 2.15
N PHE A 97 -5.96 -0.38 1.08
CA PHE A 97 -6.26 -0.77 -0.29
C PHE A 97 -5.72 -2.18 -0.62
N SER A 98 -6.30 -3.19 0.03
CA SER A 98 -5.93 -4.60 -0.14
C SER A 98 -7.02 -5.37 -0.87
N GLY A 99 -6.69 -6.56 -1.39
CA GLY A 99 -7.67 -7.42 -2.08
C GLY A 99 -8.90 -7.80 -1.24
N SER A 100 -8.85 -7.67 0.09
CA SER A 100 -10.02 -7.90 0.96
C SER A 100 -11.07 -6.78 0.92
N ASN A 101 -10.68 -5.59 0.46
CA ASN A 101 -11.54 -4.41 0.35
C ASN A 101 -11.95 -4.10 -1.10
N LEU A 102 -11.63 -4.98 -2.04
CA LEU A 102 -12.00 -4.85 -3.45
C LEU A 102 -13.17 -5.78 -3.78
N LEU A 103 -14.30 -5.21 -4.19
CA LEU A 103 -15.42 -5.95 -4.75
C LEU A 103 -15.22 -6.10 -6.26
N ILE A 104 -15.10 -7.35 -6.71
CA ILE A 104 -14.85 -7.70 -8.09
C ILE A 104 -16.17 -8.07 -8.76
N GLU A 105 -16.41 -7.50 -9.93
CA GLU A 105 -17.51 -7.88 -10.81
C GLU A 105 -16.95 -8.56 -12.06
N GLU A 106 -17.56 -9.68 -12.45
CA GLU A 106 -17.18 -10.45 -13.63
C GLU A 106 -18.41 -10.67 -14.51
N ASP A 107 -18.30 -10.29 -15.79
CA ASP A 107 -19.34 -10.50 -16.80
C ASP A 107 -18.74 -10.93 -18.15
N ALA A 108 -19.57 -11.01 -19.20
CA ALA A 108 -19.16 -11.43 -20.54
C ALA A 108 -18.05 -10.57 -21.18
N HIS A 109 -17.81 -9.36 -20.67
CA HIS A 109 -16.80 -8.41 -21.14
C HIS A 109 -15.52 -8.45 -20.29
N GLY A 110 -15.45 -9.29 -19.26
CA GLY A 110 -14.27 -9.48 -18.43
C GLY A 110 -14.50 -9.10 -16.97
N VAL A 111 -13.43 -8.70 -16.31
CA VAL A 111 -13.38 -8.45 -14.87
C VAL A 111 -13.20 -6.95 -14.62
N ARG A 112 -13.93 -6.39 -13.66
CA ARG A 112 -13.79 -4.99 -13.21
C ARG A 112 -13.87 -4.84 -11.69
N ILE A 113 -13.39 -3.71 -11.18
CA ILE A 113 -13.62 -3.31 -9.79
C ILE A 113 -15.01 -2.68 -9.70
N GLY A 114 -15.93 -3.37 -9.03
CA GLY A 114 -17.29 -2.88 -8.80
C GLY A 114 -17.36 -1.83 -7.69
N ALA A 115 -16.63 -2.06 -6.61
CA ALA A 115 -16.50 -1.10 -5.52
C ALA A 115 -15.22 -1.32 -4.70
N VAL A 116 -14.82 -0.28 -4.00
CA VAL A 116 -13.85 -0.33 -2.91
C VAL A 116 -14.60 0.03 -1.64
N VAL A 117 -14.48 -0.81 -0.62
CA VAL A 117 -15.22 -0.69 0.64
C VAL A 117 -14.28 -0.40 1.80
N ASP A 118 -14.84 0.03 2.92
CA ASP A 118 -14.11 0.27 4.18
C ASP A 118 -13.15 1.48 4.17
N TRP A 119 -13.71 2.66 3.89
CA TRP A 119 -12.99 3.93 3.78
C TRP A 119 -12.67 4.60 5.14
N GLU A 120 -12.70 3.89 6.26
CA GLU A 120 -12.58 4.50 7.59
C GLU A 120 -11.21 5.15 7.87
N PHE A 121 -10.17 4.75 7.12
CA PHE A 121 -8.81 5.30 7.20
C PHE A 121 -8.45 6.26 6.06
N ALA A 122 -9.46 6.71 5.30
CA ALA A 122 -9.23 7.52 4.12
C ALA A 122 -8.68 8.91 4.46
N HIS A 123 -7.70 9.38 3.69
CA HIS A 123 -7.12 10.71 3.84
C HIS A 123 -6.51 11.21 2.53
N LEU A 124 -6.12 12.48 2.50
CA LEU A 124 -5.33 13.03 1.38
C LEU A 124 -3.85 12.73 1.61
N GLY A 125 -3.18 12.15 0.63
CA GLY A 125 -1.77 11.81 0.74
C GLY A 125 -1.23 11.09 -0.50
N SER A 126 -0.07 10.45 -0.33
CA SER A 126 0.61 9.71 -1.39
C SER A 126 0.01 8.31 -1.60
N ALA A 127 -0.36 7.99 -2.83
CA ALA A 127 -0.87 6.66 -3.19
C ALA A 127 0.18 5.55 -3.08
N LEU A 128 1.45 5.84 -2.80
CA LEU A 128 2.43 4.83 -2.40
C LEU A 128 1.96 4.01 -1.19
N ILE A 129 1.15 4.61 -0.30
CA ILE A 129 0.54 3.93 0.84
C ILE A 129 -0.41 2.83 0.34
N ASP A 130 -1.30 3.15 -0.60
CA ASP A 130 -2.23 2.18 -1.16
C ASP A 130 -1.51 1.11 -1.99
N LEU A 131 -0.45 1.48 -2.71
CA LEU A 131 0.40 0.52 -3.43
C LEU A 131 1.09 -0.47 -2.48
N GLY A 132 1.55 -0.01 -1.30
CA GLY A 132 2.11 -0.88 -0.28
C GLY A 132 1.12 -1.93 0.23
N HIS A 133 -0.13 -1.52 0.47
CA HIS A 133 -1.22 -2.44 0.85
C HIS A 133 -1.58 -3.41 -0.27
N LEU A 134 -1.67 -2.91 -1.50
CA LEU A 134 -2.03 -3.70 -2.68
C LEU A 134 -1.00 -4.79 -2.96
N LEU A 135 0.27 -4.48 -2.81
CA LEU A 135 1.38 -5.41 -3.05
C LEU A 135 1.50 -6.51 -2.00
N ARG A 136 0.78 -6.46 -0.87
CA ARG A 136 0.81 -7.60 0.08
C ARG A 136 0.47 -8.91 -0.64
N ALA A 137 1.06 -10.02 -0.17
CA ALA A 137 0.87 -11.31 -0.80
C ALA A 137 -0.64 -11.62 -0.98
N PRO A 138 -1.07 -12.16 -2.13
CA PRO A 138 -0.24 -12.76 -3.18
C PRO A 138 0.30 -11.80 -4.26
N ALA A 139 -0.17 -10.55 -4.33
CA ALA A 139 0.06 -9.68 -5.48
C ALA A 139 1.54 -9.41 -5.79
N LEU A 140 2.38 -9.08 -4.80
CA LEU A 140 3.83 -8.89 -4.98
C LEU A 140 4.54 -10.13 -5.57
N ARG A 141 3.99 -11.33 -5.36
CA ARG A 141 4.62 -12.57 -5.84
C ARG A 141 4.20 -12.93 -7.26
N ASP A 142 3.22 -12.24 -7.84
CA ASP A 142 2.76 -12.48 -9.20
C ASP A 142 3.37 -11.44 -10.16
N ARG A 143 4.38 -11.86 -10.94
CA ARG A 143 5.01 -10.99 -11.94
C ARG A 143 4.02 -10.54 -13.02
N SER A 144 3.06 -11.40 -13.38
CA SER A 144 2.03 -11.02 -14.36
C SER A 144 1.18 -9.87 -13.83
N PHE A 145 0.92 -9.84 -12.52
CA PHE A 145 0.24 -8.71 -11.90
C PHE A 145 1.10 -7.44 -11.93
N THR A 146 2.34 -7.48 -11.41
CA THR A 146 3.17 -6.27 -11.29
C THR A 146 3.52 -5.64 -12.63
N ASP A 147 3.78 -6.46 -13.65
CA ASP A 147 4.15 -5.98 -14.98
C ASP A 147 2.94 -5.31 -15.67
N ARG A 148 1.78 -5.99 -15.67
CA ARG A 148 0.54 -5.44 -16.23
C ARG A 148 0.04 -4.21 -15.47
N PHE A 149 0.21 -4.18 -14.15
CA PHE A 149 -0.17 -3.03 -13.33
C PHE A 149 0.67 -1.80 -13.69
N THR A 150 1.98 -2.00 -13.88
CA THR A 150 2.90 -0.93 -14.29
C THR A 150 2.52 -0.38 -15.66
N GLU A 151 2.22 -1.26 -16.63
CA GLU A 151 1.78 -0.88 -17.97
C GLU A 151 0.43 -0.13 -17.93
N ALA A 152 -0.55 -0.65 -17.19
CA ALA A 152 -1.86 -0.03 -17.06
C ALA A 152 -1.76 1.38 -16.44
N MET A 153 -0.99 1.56 -15.37
CA MET A 153 -0.74 2.87 -14.77
C MET A 153 -0.12 3.86 -15.78
N ALA A 154 0.80 3.41 -16.63
CA ALA A 154 1.36 4.24 -17.70
C ALA A 154 0.30 4.64 -18.74
N THR A 155 -0.55 3.71 -19.17
CA THR A 155 -1.68 3.96 -20.09
C THR A 155 -2.68 4.96 -19.52
N GLN A 156 -2.89 4.96 -18.20
CA GLN A 156 -3.72 5.96 -17.50
C GLN A 156 -3.03 7.33 -17.32
N GLY A 157 -1.84 7.54 -17.90
CA GLY A 157 -1.08 8.79 -17.76
C GLY A 157 -0.52 9.00 -16.35
N ARG A 158 -0.28 7.90 -15.62
CA ARG A 158 0.26 7.87 -14.26
C ARG A 158 1.44 6.89 -14.15
N PRO A 159 2.49 7.03 -14.99
CA PRO A 159 3.57 6.05 -15.04
C PRO A 159 4.29 5.94 -13.69
N LEU A 160 4.59 4.71 -13.27
CA LEU A 160 5.38 4.43 -12.08
C LEU A 160 6.87 4.45 -12.43
N ALA A 161 7.72 4.99 -11.56
CA ALA A 161 9.16 5.04 -11.81
C ALA A 161 9.81 3.67 -11.52
N PRO A 162 11.01 3.38 -12.08
CA PRO A 162 11.78 2.22 -11.67
C PRO A 162 11.95 2.17 -10.14
N GLY A 163 11.84 0.96 -9.57
CA GLY A 163 11.94 0.77 -8.12
C GLY A 163 10.66 1.10 -7.32
N TRP A 164 9.51 1.29 -7.98
CA TRP A 164 8.25 1.62 -7.30
C TRP A 164 7.76 0.50 -6.38
N ILE A 165 8.04 -0.78 -6.71
CA ILE A 165 7.64 -1.93 -5.90
C ILE A 165 8.36 -1.88 -4.56
N GLU A 166 9.66 -1.63 -4.57
CA GLU A 166 10.47 -1.50 -3.36
C GLU A 166 10.10 -0.24 -2.58
N ALA A 167 9.80 0.88 -3.27
CA ALA A 167 9.31 2.08 -2.62
C ALA A 167 7.98 1.84 -1.88
N ALA A 168 7.01 1.20 -2.54
CA ALA A 168 5.72 0.85 -1.95
C ALA A 168 5.87 -0.19 -0.82
N THR A 169 6.76 -1.17 -0.98
CA THR A 169 7.07 -2.17 0.05
C THR A 169 7.69 -1.51 1.30
N LEU A 170 8.60 -0.54 1.11
CA LEU A 170 9.16 0.25 2.20
C LEU A 170 8.07 1.05 2.93
N VAL A 171 7.16 1.68 2.18
CA VAL A 171 6.05 2.46 2.74
C VAL A 171 5.08 1.60 3.56
N ASP A 172 4.93 0.30 3.26
CA ASP A 172 4.07 -0.62 4.04
C ASP A 172 4.50 -0.73 5.52
N ILE A 173 5.77 -0.42 5.84
CA ILE A 173 6.26 -0.31 7.23
C ILE A 173 5.39 0.65 8.05
N LEU A 174 4.92 1.76 7.47
CA LEU A 174 4.11 2.77 8.15
C LEU A 174 2.86 2.17 8.78
N ALA A 175 2.14 1.30 8.05
CA ALA A 175 0.89 0.72 8.53
C ALA A 175 1.11 -0.11 9.81
N TRP A 176 2.16 -0.92 9.83
CA TRP A 176 2.48 -1.80 10.96
C TRP A 176 3.04 -1.04 12.15
N LEU A 177 3.90 -0.04 11.93
CA LEU A 177 4.36 0.86 12.98
C LEU A 177 3.21 1.68 13.57
N TYR A 178 2.26 2.11 12.72
CA TYR A 178 1.07 2.82 13.17
C TYR A 178 0.26 1.93 14.13
N PHE A 179 -0.06 0.68 13.79
CA PHE A 179 -0.76 -0.22 14.71
C PHE A 179 -0.01 -0.40 16.04
N LEU A 180 1.32 -0.54 16.01
CA LEU A 180 2.15 -0.64 17.20
C LEU A 180 2.20 0.65 18.03
N SER A 181 1.85 1.81 17.47
CA SER A 181 1.79 3.08 18.20
C SER A 181 0.48 3.30 18.95
N ARG A 182 -0.55 2.47 18.70
CA ARG A 182 -1.91 2.70 19.23
C ARG A 182 -2.18 1.94 20.54
N PRO A 183 -2.87 2.55 21.53
CA PRO A 183 -3.57 1.81 22.57
C PRO A 183 -4.92 1.26 22.05
N PRO A 184 -5.56 0.29 22.75
CA PRO A 184 -5.06 -0.46 23.91
C PRO A 184 -4.06 -1.55 23.50
N GLU A 185 -3.58 -2.33 24.48
CA GLU A 185 -2.71 -3.47 24.22
C GLU A 185 -3.45 -4.56 23.41
N ARG A 186 -2.86 -5.00 22.29
CA ARG A 186 -3.42 -6.02 21.40
C ARG A 186 -2.35 -7.07 21.07
N PRO A 187 -2.03 -7.99 21.99
CA PRO A 187 -0.83 -8.83 21.88
C PRO A 187 -0.75 -9.67 20.59
N ARG A 188 -1.88 -10.19 20.12
CA ARG A 188 -1.97 -10.96 18.86
C ARG A 188 -1.66 -10.09 17.65
N LEU A 189 -2.39 -8.98 17.49
CA LEU A 189 -2.15 -8.01 16.42
C LEU A 189 -0.70 -7.53 16.41
N PHE A 190 -0.12 -7.25 17.58
CA PHE A 190 1.27 -6.77 17.65
C PHE A 190 2.28 -7.86 17.29
N ALA A 191 1.98 -9.13 17.57
CA ALA A 191 2.79 -10.25 17.08
C ALA A 191 2.72 -10.33 15.56
N ASP A 192 1.54 -10.17 14.97
CA ASP A 192 1.35 -10.14 13.52
C ASP A 192 2.09 -8.95 12.89
N CYS A 193 2.01 -7.75 13.49
CA CYS A 193 2.74 -6.57 13.04
C CYS A 193 4.26 -6.82 13.01
N ARG A 194 4.81 -7.43 14.06
CA ARG A 194 6.24 -7.77 14.10
C ARG A 194 6.63 -8.79 13.03
N ALA A 195 5.82 -9.84 12.85
CA ALA A 195 6.06 -10.83 11.79
C ALA A 195 6.03 -10.18 10.40
N ARG A 196 5.07 -9.29 10.15
CA ARG A 196 4.98 -8.55 8.89
C ARG A 196 6.16 -7.62 8.65
N LEU A 197 6.63 -6.91 9.68
CA LEU A 197 7.83 -6.07 9.58
C LEU A 197 9.09 -6.88 9.24
N GLU A 198 9.26 -8.07 9.84
CA GLU A 198 10.35 -8.99 9.48
C GLU A 198 10.26 -9.45 8.02
N GLU A 199 9.06 -9.80 7.54
CA GLU A 199 8.84 -10.21 6.15
C GLU A 199 9.11 -9.10 5.14
N ILE A 200 8.77 -7.85 5.48
CA ILE A 200 9.10 -6.67 4.66
C ILE A 200 10.62 -6.50 4.53
N LEU A 201 11.37 -6.63 5.63
CA LEU A 201 12.83 -6.54 5.60
C LEU A 201 13.45 -7.60 4.68
N VAL A 202 12.96 -8.84 4.75
CA VAL A 202 13.38 -9.92 3.86
C VAL A 202 13.08 -9.59 2.39
N GLN A 203 11.92 -9.01 2.09
CA GLN A 203 11.55 -8.59 0.73
C GLN A 203 12.44 -7.47 0.19
N LEU A 204 12.89 -6.56 1.05
CA LEU A 204 13.77 -5.46 0.70
C LEU A 204 15.25 -5.85 0.60
N GLY A 205 15.58 -7.13 0.86
CA GLY A 205 16.91 -7.69 0.69
C GLY A 205 17.86 -7.46 1.87
N ASP A 206 17.32 -7.32 3.09
CA ASP A 206 18.05 -7.18 4.35
C ASP A 206 18.25 -8.53 5.08
#